data_AF-A0A7V4AYE4-F1
#
_entry.id   AF-A0A7V4AYE4-F1
#
_cell.length_a   1.000
_cell.length_b   1.000
_cell.length_c   1.000
_cell.angle_alpha   90.00
_cell.angle_beta   90.00
_cell.angle_gamma   90.00
#
_symmetry.space_group_name_H-M   'P 1'
#
loop_
_entity.id
_entity.type
_entity.pdbx_description
1 polymer ?
#
loop_
_entity_poly.entity_id
_entity_poly.type
_entity_poly.pdbx_seq_one_letter_code
_entity_poly.pdbx_strand_id
1 'polypeptide(L)'
;MNRGLVDLERALFRAGHYRALALFIERCRLCDSCAATRAGCADKAAARPSPEALGVDVFATVRAAGYPIQTLADFTDTMNRYAFLLVD
;
A
#
# COMPACT_ATOMS: atom_id res chain seq x y z
N MET A 1 -4.04 -7.28 -8.35
CA MET A 1 -3.42 -7.41 -7.01
C MET A 1 -2.12 -6.63 -6.96
N ASN A 2 -1.62 -6.26 -5.77
CA ASN A 2 -0.58 -5.23 -5.57
C ASN A 2 0.80 -5.53 -6.19
N ARG A 3 0.93 -6.61 -6.98
CA ARG A 3 2.15 -7.03 -7.68
C ARG A 3 2.77 -5.90 -8.51
N GLY A 4 1.97 -5.14 -9.25
CA GLY A 4 2.46 -4.01 -10.03
C GLY A 4 3.17 -2.93 -9.20
N LEU A 5 2.74 -2.71 -7.95
CA LEU A 5 3.42 -1.78 -7.03
C LEU A 5 4.77 -2.32 -6.56
N VAL A 6 4.87 -3.63 -6.32
CA VAL A 6 6.14 -4.30 -5.97
C VAL A 6 7.12 -4.27 -7.14
N ASP A 7 6.62 -4.52 -8.35
CA ASP A 7 7.44 -4.48 -9.55
C ASP A 7 7.95 -3.06 -9.82
N LEU A 8 7.12 -2.04 -9.59
CA LEU A 8 7.50 -0.64 -9.67
C LEU A 8 8.51 -0.25 -8.57
N GLU A 9 8.29 -0.65 -7.32
CA GLU A 9 9.25 -0.48 -6.21
C GLU A 9 10.63 -1.04 -6.61
N ARG A 10 10.66 -2.28 -7.14
CA ARG A 10 11.89 -2.93 -7.58
C ARG A 10 12.55 -2.21 -8.75
N ALA A 11 11.76 -1.68 -9.69
CA ALA A 11 12.27 -0.91 -10.82
C ALA A 11 12.93 0.40 -10.35
N LEU A 12 12.30 1.12 -9.43
CA LEU A 12 12.85 2.35 -8.86
C LEU A 12 14.09 2.11 -8.03
N PHE A 13 14.11 1.04 -7.22
CA PHE A 13 15.30 0.65 -6.47
C PHE A 13 16.50 0.41 -7.40
N ARG A 14 16.27 -0.26 -8.54
CA ARG A 14 17.30 -0.48 -9.57
C ARG A 14 17.72 0.79 -10.32
N ALA A 15 16.86 1.80 -10.34
CA ALA A 15 17.15 3.10 -10.94
C ALA A 15 17.91 4.05 -9.99
N GLY A 16 18.24 3.62 -8.76
CA GLY A 16 19.04 4.40 -7.80
C GLY A 16 18.25 4.98 -6.63
N HIS A 17 16.92 4.81 -6.59
CA HIS A 17 16.09 5.22 -5.46
C HIS A 17 16.19 4.20 -4.32
N TYR A 18 17.25 4.27 -3.53
CA TYR A 18 17.56 3.27 -2.50
C TYR A 18 16.52 3.22 -1.36
N ARG A 19 15.71 4.27 -1.20
CA ARG A 19 14.58 4.30 -0.24
C ARG A 19 13.24 3.90 -0.85
N ALA A 20 13.22 3.37 -2.07
CA ALA A 20 11.99 2.91 -2.73
C ALA A 20 11.24 1.89 -1.86
N LEU A 21 10.02 2.24 -1.43
CA LEU A 21 9.17 1.37 -0.62
C LEU A 21 7.69 1.61 -0.95
N ALA A 22 7.01 0.57 -1.40
CA ALA A 22 5.57 0.56 -1.60
C ALA A 22 4.84 0.20 -0.31
N LEU A 23 3.81 0.96 0.02
CA LEU A 23 2.86 0.69 1.10
C LEU A 23 1.47 0.47 0.49
N PHE A 24 0.88 -0.68 0.81
CA PHE A 24 -0.35 -1.13 0.18
C PHE A 24 -1.60 -0.58 0.85
N ILE A 25 -2.68 -0.44 0.10
CA ILE A 25 -3.99 -0.16 0.66
C ILE A 25 -4.46 -1.36 1.49
N GLU A 26 -4.80 -1.13 2.76
CA GLU A 26 -5.43 -2.10 3.65
C GLU A 26 -4.61 -3.37 3.91
N ARG A 27 -4.76 -4.38 3.03
CA ARG A 27 -4.17 -5.71 3.18
C ARG A 27 -3.20 -5.98 2.04
N CYS A 28 -2.27 -6.91 2.28
CA CYS A 28 -1.21 -7.29 1.34
C CYS A 28 -1.69 -7.49 -0.11
N ARG A 29 -2.77 -8.26 -0.32
CA ARG A 29 -3.35 -8.54 -1.65
C ARG A 29 -2.28 -8.92 -2.70
N LEU A 30 -1.34 -9.81 -2.33
CA LEU A 30 -0.35 -10.43 -3.22
C LEU A 30 -0.63 -11.90 -3.55
N CYS A 31 -1.45 -12.58 -2.74
CA CYS A 31 -2.01 -13.91 -3.02
C CYS A 31 -3.56 -13.88 -3.03
N ASP A 32 -4.17 -14.75 -3.85
CA ASP A 32 -5.64 -14.91 -3.91
C ASP A 32 -6.18 -15.55 -2.62
N SER A 33 -5.42 -16.51 -2.08
CA SER A 33 -5.65 -17.11 -0.77
C SER A 33 -4.50 -16.77 0.17
N CYS A 34 -4.82 -16.09 1.28
CA CYS A 34 -3.85 -15.63 2.26
C CYS A 34 -3.88 -16.52 3.51
N ALA A 35 -2.71 -17.01 3.92
CA ALA A 35 -2.55 -17.81 5.14
C ALA A 35 -2.81 -17.05 6.46
N ALA A 36 -3.07 -15.74 6.39
CA ALA A 36 -3.36 -14.81 7.50
C ALA A 36 -2.31 -14.77 8.63
N THR A 37 -1.23 -15.53 8.54
CA THR A 37 -0.13 -15.58 9.50
C THR A 37 1.19 -15.28 8.83
N ARG A 38 2.11 -14.64 9.57
CA ARG A 38 3.46 -14.35 9.05
C ARG A 38 4.23 -15.63 8.74
N ALA A 39 4.09 -16.66 9.58
CA ALA A 39 4.77 -17.94 9.44
C ALA A 39 4.36 -18.69 8.16
N GLY A 40 3.05 -18.72 7.85
CA GLY A 40 2.49 -19.38 6.68
C GLY A 40 2.45 -18.53 5.40
N CYS A 41 2.88 -17.27 5.44
CA CYS A 41 2.90 -16.42 4.26
C CYS A 41 3.86 -16.95 3.20
N ALA A 42 3.36 -17.20 1.99
CA ALA A 42 4.17 -17.68 0.86
C ALA A 42 5.09 -16.61 0.29
N ASP A 43 4.71 -15.33 0.37
CA ASP A 43 5.44 -14.21 -0.22
C ASP A 43 5.97 -13.25 0.84
N LYS A 44 6.85 -13.80 1.70
CA LYS A 44 7.37 -13.09 2.88
C LYS A 44 8.17 -11.84 2.53
N ALA A 45 8.84 -11.83 1.39
CA ALA A 45 9.75 -10.77 0.98
C ALA A 45 9.02 -9.60 0.32
N ALA A 46 7.95 -9.87 -0.43
CA ALA A 46 7.16 -8.82 -1.06
C ALA A 46 6.00 -8.31 -0.20
N ALA A 47 5.62 -9.02 0.88
CA ALA A 47 4.61 -8.53 1.80
C ALA A 47 5.00 -7.15 2.36
N ARG A 48 4.05 -6.20 2.32
CA ARG A 48 4.21 -4.85 2.88
C ARG A 48 3.11 -4.59 3.91
N PRO A 49 3.40 -3.83 4.98
CA PRO A 49 2.36 -3.28 5.83
C PRO A 49 1.52 -2.25 5.06
N SER A 50 0.37 -1.91 5.63
CA SER A 50 -0.39 -0.75 5.17
C SER A 50 0.24 0.55 5.71
N PRO A 51 -0.05 1.71 5.10
CA PRO A 51 0.36 3.02 5.64
C PRO A 51 -0.07 3.21 7.10
N GLU A 52 -1.29 2.83 7.43
CA GLU A 52 -1.88 2.99 8.76
C GLU A 52 -1.16 2.13 9.81
N ALA A 53 -0.68 0.94 9.42
CA ALA A 53 0.12 0.08 10.29
C ALA A 53 1.50 0.68 10.63
N LEU A 54 1.94 1.69 9.88
CA LEU A 54 3.15 2.47 10.14
C LEU A 54 2.85 3.86 10.73
N GLY A 55 1.60 4.13 11.11
CA GLY A 55 1.19 5.39 11.72
C GLY A 55 0.98 6.54 10.73
N VAL A 56 0.87 6.25 9.42
CA VAL A 56 0.55 7.28 8.42
C VAL A 56 -0.92 7.68 8.55
N ASP A 57 -1.17 8.97 8.79
CA ASP A 57 -2.50 9.55 8.62
C ASP A 57 -2.80 9.70 7.13
N VAL A 58 -3.45 8.70 6.55
CA VAL A 58 -3.81 8.68 5.13
C VAL A 58 -4.73 9.85 4.78
N PHE A 59 -5.68 10.22 5.65
CA PHE A 59 -6.62 11.31 5.39
C PHE A 59 -5.89 12.64 5.27
N ALA A 60 -5.09 12.99 6.27
CA ALA A 60 -4.33 14.23 6.24
C ALA A 60 -3.34 14.25 5.06
N THR A 61 -2.63 13.15 4.84
CA THR A 61 -1.58 13.06 3.82
C THR A 61 -2.12 13.25 2.40
N VAL A 62 -3.18 12.54 2.03
CA VAL A 62 -3.71 12.63 0.65
C VAL A 62 -4.49 13.93 0.42
N ARG A 63 -5.10 14.50 1.47
CA ARG A 63 -5.70 15.85 1.42
C ARG A 63 -4.64 16.92 1.16
N ALA A 64 -3.49 16.84 1.83
CA ALA A 64 -2.37 17.75 1.60
C ALA A 64 -1.86 17.67 0.16
N ALA A 65 -1.96 16.50 -0.47
CA ALA A 65 -1.65 16.29 -1.88
C ALA A 65 -2.80 16.62 -2.86
N GLY A 66 -3.94 17.14 -2.37
CA GLY A 66 -5.08 17.56 -3.20
C GLY A 66 -6.00 16.42 -3.68
N TYR A 67 -5.87 15.21 -3.13
CA TYR A 67 -6.72 14.07 -3.49
C TYR A 67 -8.01 14.01 -2.65
N PRO A 68 -9.13 13.55 -3.24
CA PRO A 68 -10.42 13.48 -2.55
C PRO A 68 -10.49 12.34 -1.52
N ILE A 69 -10.72 12.64 -0.25
CA ILE A 69 -10.97 11.61 0.77
C ILE A 69 -11.91 12.10 1.87
N GLN A 70 -12.85 11.25 2.25
CA GLN A 70 -13.86 11.50 3.26
C GLN A 70 -14.28 10.19 3.94
N THR A 71 -14.78 10.30 5.16
CA THR A 71 -15.43 9.18 5.85
C THR A 71 -16.71 8.83 5.10
N LEU A 72 -16.97 7.55 4.93
CA LEU A 72 -18.15 7.04 4.22
C LEU A 72 -19.21 6.61 5.23
N ALA A 73 -20.48 6.89 4.93
CA ALA A 73 -21.59 6.49 5.79
C ALA A 73 -22.20 5.16 5.31
N ASP A 74 -22.18 4.94 4.00
CA ASP A 74 -22.84 3.81 3.36
C ASP A 74 -21.87 3.02 2.45
N PHE A 75 -22.12 1.72 2.29
CA PHE A 75 -21.33 0.86 1.42
C PHE A 75 -21.48 1.17 -0.08
N THR A 76 -22.46 1.99 -0.44
CA THR A 76 -22.66 2.50 -1.81
C THR A 76 -21.80 3.71 -2.12
N ASP A 77 -21.22 4.35 -1.11
CA ASP A 77 -20.39 5.53 -1.31
C ASP A 77 -19.08 5.16 -2.06
N THR A 78 -18.57 6.12 -2.82
CA THR A 78 -17.32 5.92 -3.57
C THR A 78 -16.13 5.85 -2.61
N MET A 79 -15.54 4.65 -2.50
CA MET A 79 -14.34 4.44 -1.69
C MET A 79 -13.05 4.71 -2.47
N ASN A 80 -12.51 5.92 -2.25
CA ASN A 80 -11.17 6.30 -2.69
C ASN A 80 -10.11 5.49 -1.94
N ARG A 81 -9.10 4.97 -2.64
CA ARG A 81 -8.07 4.10 -2.09
C ARG A 81 -6.69 4.55 -2.55
N TYR A 82 -5.78 4.73 -1.60
CA TYR A 82 -4.44 5.27 -1.86
C TYR A 82 -3.36 4.31 -1.39
N ALA A 83 -2.51 3.90 -2.33
CA ALA A 83 -1.23 3.28 -2.02
C ALA A 83 -0.16 4.36 -2.05
N PHE A 84 0.91 4.16 -1.28
CA PHE A 84 2.02 5.09 -1.22
C PHE A 84 3.24 4.41 -1.80
N LEU A 85 3.97 5.14 -2.63
CA LEU A 85 5.29 4.73 -3.09
C LEU A 85 6.26 5.78 -2.59
N LEU A 86 6.95 5.45 -1.51
CA LEU A 86 7.98 6.29 -0.95
C LEU A 86 9.19 6.19 -1.87
N VAL A 87 9.73 7.33 -2.29
CA VAL A 87 10.89 7.44 -3.16
C VAL A 87 11.87 8.42 -2.55
N ASP A 88 13.15 8.12 -2.70
CA ASP A 88 14.34 8.98 -2.50
C ASP A 88 15.59 8.18 -2.90
#